data_AF-A0AAD3DXG6-F1
#
_entry.id   AF-A0AAD3DXG6-F1
#
_cell.length_a   1.000
_cell.length_b   1.000
_cell.length_c   1.000
_cell.angle_alpha   90.00
_cell.angle_beta   90.00
_cell.angle_gamma   90.00
#
_symmetry.space_group_name_H-M   'P 1'
#
loop_
_entity.id
_entity.type
_entity.pdbx_description
1 polymer ?
#
loop_
_entity_poly.entity_id
_entity_poly.type
_entity_poly.pdbx_seq_one_letter_code
_entity_poly.pdbx_strand_id
1 'polypeptide(L)'
;RRPELCMQALTHVSHPRAASCGGGYQLLEFLGDAVLGLVASLWAFREGGSAESMTCHRSLLVSNGPLAAAAVRAGLHSRLRAGAGSLTAAVQRFAAAYQAARAACGPGQEVEVTTAEGLRKSRRAEKQKQQRRQQQQQQSKKKDKSDKDAPQEPQQQQEQQQQQGA
;
A
#
# COMPACT_ATOMS: atom_id res chain seq x y z
N ARG A 1 -8.14 19.59 31.36
CA ARG A 1 -7.56 18.48 30.55
C ARG A 1 -8.47 17.26 30.72
N ARG A 2 -8.68 16.44 29.67
CA ARG A 2 -9.60 15.27 29.65
C ARG A 2 -8.82 13.94 29.59
N PRO A 3 -8.34 13.39 30.73
CA PRO A 3 -7.55 12.15 30.76
C PRO A 3 -8.28 10.93 30.19
N GLU A 4 -9.60 10.93 30.22
CA GLU A 4 -10.47 9.92 29.63
C GLU A 4 -10.21 9.72 28.12
N LEU A 5 -9.87 10.79 27.39
CA LEU A 5 -9.55 10.70 25.96
C LEU A 5 -8.24 9.97 25.72
N CYS A 6 -7.24 10.14 26.58
CA CYS A 6 -5.99 9.39 26.48
C CYS A 6 -6.22 7.89 26.74
N MET A 7 -7.07 7.57 27.71
CA MET A 7 -7.46 6.19 28.00
C MET A 7 -8.22 5.57 26.83
N GLN A 8 -9.15 6.30 26.20
CA GLN A 8 -9.87 5.87 25.01
C GLN A 8 -8.92 5.64 23.83
N ALA A 9 -7.99 6.57 23.56
CA ALA A 9 -7.03 6.46 22.46
C ALA A 9 -6.09 5.24 22.57
N LEU A 10 -5.85 4.75 23.78
CA LEU A 10 -5.02 3.57 24.04
C LEU A 10 -5.82 2.27 24.19
N THR A 11 -7.14 2.30 23.99
CA THR A 11 -8.00 1.13 24.18
C THR A 11 -8.56 0.63 22.85
N HIS A 12 -8.17 -0.59 22.46
CA HIS A 12 -8.70 -1.26 21.28
C HIS A 12 -10.12 -1.78 21.53
N VAL A 13 -10.93 -1.90 20.48
CA VAL A 13 -12.34 -2.33 20.57
C VAL A 13 -12.53 -3.72 21.17
N SER A 14 -11.51 -4.59 21.05
CA SER A 14 -11.54 -5.94 21.63
C SER A 14 -11.27 -5.97 23.15
N HIS A 15 -10.93 -4.85 23.77
CA HIS A 15 -10.71 -4.80 25.21
C HIS A 15 -12.06 -4.82 25.95
N PRO A 16 -12.23 -5.59 27.05
CA PRO A 16 -13.52 -5.72 27.75
C PRO A 16 -14.14 -4.39 28.21
N ARG A 17 -13.30 -3.42 28.57
CA ARG A 17 -13.71 -2.06 28.95
C ARG A 17 -13.81 -1.06 27.79
N ALA A 18 -13.76 -1.48 26.53
CA ALA A 18 -13.83 -0.57 25.40
C ALA A 18 -15.17 0.18 25.34
N ALA A 19 -16.29 -0.51 25.62
CA ALA A 19 -17.62 0.09 25.62
C ALA A 19 -17.75 1.24 26.63
N SER A 20 -17.19 1.09 27.84
CA SER A 20 -17.16 2.14 28.85
C SER A 20 -16.08 3.21 28.62
N CYS A 21 -15.18 2.99 27.66
CA CYS A 21 -14.17 3.95 27.20
C CYS A 21 -14.52 4.48 25.80
N GLY A 22 -15.77 4.87 25.56
CA GLY A 22 -16.19 5.53 24.31
C GLY A 22 -16.13 4.63 23.06
N GLY A 23 -16.17 3.31 23.22
CA GLY A 23 -16.09 2.34 22.12
C GLY A 23 -14.66 2.05 21.65
N GLY A 24 -13.64 2.53 22.36
CA GLY A 24 -12.23 2.39 21.99
C GLY A 24 -11.73 3.52 21.07
N TYR A 25 -10.56 3.30 20.46
CA TYR A 25 -9.85 4.38 19.76
C TYR A 25 -10.38 4.72 18.36
N GLN A 26 -11.28 3.94 17.76
CA GLN A 26 -11.67 4.09 16.34
C GLN A 26 -12.16 5.50 15.95
N LEU A 27 -12.98 6.13 16.80
CA LEU A 27 -13.46 7.50 16.52
C LEU A 27 -12.34 8.54 16.64
N LEU A 28 -11.43 8.35 17.60
CA LEU A 28 -10.27 9.22 17.76
C LEU A 28 -9.24 9.00 16.65
N GLU A 29 -9.13 7.78 16.14
CA GLU A 29 -8.33 7.44 14.95
C GLU A 29 -8.89 8.15 13.71
N PHE A 30 -10.20 8.10 13.48
CA PHE A 30 -10.84 8.82 12.38
C PHE A 30 -10.55 10.33 12.41
N LEU A 31 -10.73 10.97 13.58
CA LEU A 31 -10.42 12.39 13.73
C LEU A 31 -8.92 12.66 13.59
N GLY A 32 -8.09 11.81 14.19
CA GLY A 32 -6.64 11.91 14.19
C GLY A 32 -6.04 11.81 12.79
N ASP A 33 -6.60 10.95 11.93
CA ASP A 33 -6.17 10.79 10.53
C ASP A 33 -6.38 12.08 9.74
N ALA A 34 -7.54 12.72 9.86
CA ALA A 34 -7.83 14.00 9.21
C ALA A 34 -6.90 15.12 9.72
N VAL A 35 -6.67 15.19 11.04
CA VAL A 35 -5.78 16.18 11.64
C VAL A 35 -4.33 15.97 11.17
N LEU A 36 -3.86 14.72 11.16
CA LEU A 36 -2.51 14.39 10.73
C LEU A 36 -2.29 14.68 9.25
N GLY A 37 -3.29 14.36 8.41
CA GLY A 37 -3.28 14.70 6.99
C GLY A 37 -3.20 16.21 6.75
N LEU A 38 -3.92 17.02 7.54
CA LEU A 38 -3.83 18.47 7.48
C LEU A 38 -2.45 18.97 7.89
N VAL A 39 -1.93 18.54 9.03
CA VAL A 39 -0.60 18.96 9.54
C VAL A 39 0.51 18.59 8.55
N ALA A 40 0.48 17.38 7.99
CA ALA A 40 1.43 16.96 6.98
C ALA A 40 1.31 17.77 5.68
N SER A 41 0.09 18.13 5.28
CA SER A 41 -0.15 19.00 4.11
C SER A 41 0.40 20.41 4.35
N LEU A 42 0.18 20.98 5.54
CA LEU A 42 0.73 22.29 5.92
C LEU A 42 2.25 22.27 5.97
N TRP A 43 2.85 21.20 6.48
CA TRP A 43 4.30 21.03 6.48
C TRP A 43 4.85 20.94 5.06
N ALA A 44 4.27 20.08 4.20
CA ALA A 44 4.68 19.95 2.80
C ALA A 44 4.54 21.26 2.02
N PHE A 45 3.47 22.02 2.27
CA PHE A 45 3.27 23.34 1.66
C PHE A 45 4.35 24.35 2.08
N ARG A 46 4.79 24.29 3.34
CA ARG A 46 5.86 25.16 3.86
C ARG A 46 7.24 24.80 3.29
N GLU A 47 7.54 23.51 3.11
CA GLU A 47 8.77 23.05 2.45
C GLU A 47 8.81 23.46 0.97
N GLY A 48 7.65 23.63 0.35
CA GLY A 48 7.52 24.06 -1.04
C GLY A 48 7.84 22.95 -2.05
N GLY A 49 8.04 23.35 -3.31
CA GLY A 49 8.30 22.45 -4.43
C GLY A 49 7.08 22.25 -5.35
N SER A 50 7.16 21.23 -6.21
CA SER A 50 6.06 20.91 -7.14
C SER A 50 4.87 20.26 -6.41
N ALA A 51 3.67 20.35 -6.99
CA ALA A 51 2.47 19.69 -6.47
C ALA A 51 2.66 18.16 -6.29
N GLU A 52 3.42 17.55 -7.19
CA GLU A 52 3.79 16.13 -7.12
C GLU A 52 4.69 15.85 -5.90
N SER A 53 5.73 16.66 -5.70
CA SER A 53 6.65 16.51 -4.56
C SER A 53 5.94 16.67 -3.22
N MET A 54 5.07 17.68 -3.09
CA MET A 54 4.29 17.89 -1.86
C MET A 54 3.36 16.71 -1.57
N THR A 55 2.72 16.15 -2.60
CA THR A 55 1.87 14.97 -2.47
C THR A 55 2.68 13.73 -2.06
N CYS A 56 3.89 13.58 -2.62
CA CYS A 56 4.82 12.50 -2.27
C CYS A 56 5.24 12.62 -0.81
N HIS A 57 5.71 13.79 -0.37
CA HIS A 57 6.12 14.04 1.01
C HIS A 57 5.00 13.75 2.01
N ARG A 58 3.78 14.23 1.74
CA ARG A 58 2.61 13.93 2.57
C ARG A 58 2.35 12.43 2.68
N SER A 59 2.40 11.72 1.56
CA SER A 59 2.13 10.27 1.50
C SER A 59 3.21 9.45 2.18
N LEU A 60 4.46 9.92 2.14
CA LEU A 60 5.57 9.31 2.87
C LEU A 60 5.38 9.47 4.38
N LEU A 61 5.10 10.69 4.86
CA LEU A 61 4.95 10.99 6.28
C LEU A 61 3.72 10.34 6.91
N VAL A 62 2.58 10.40 6.20
CA VAL A 62 1.29 9.88 6.69
C VAL A 62 1.04 8.51 6.08
N SER A 63 1.82 7.52 6.54
CA SER A 63 1.64 6.13 6.14
C SER A 63 1.86 5.17 7.31
N ASN A 64 1.24 3.99 7.23
CA ASN A 64 1.20 3.03 8.36
C ASN A 64 2.59 2.65 8.90
N GLY A 65 3.63 2.60 8.04
CA GLY A 65 4.98 2.26 8.46
C GLY A 65 5.61 3.32 9.38
N PRO A 66 5.86 4.54 8.87
CA PRO A 66 6.36 5.67 9.66
C PRO A 66 5.52 5.96 10.91
N LEU A 67 4.19 5.87 10.83
CA LEU A 67 3.32 6.09 11.99
C LEU A 67 3.47 4.98 13.03
N ALA A 68 3.58 3.72 12.61
CA ALA A 68 3.86 2.61 13.54
C ALA A 68 5.25 2.75 14.18
N ALA A 69 6.28 3.12 13.40
CA ALA A 69 7.62 3.39 13.90
C ALA A 69 7.61 4.55 14.93
N ALA A 70 6.90 5.64 14.63
CA ALA A 70 6.72 6.76 15.56
C ALA A 70 6.01 6.32 16.85
N ALA A 71 4.96 5.50 16.76
CA ALA A 71 4.25 4.95 17.92
C ALA A 71 5.16 4.04 18.78
N VAL A 72 6.05 3.26 18.16
CA VAL A 72 7.03 2.45 18.89
C VAL A 72 8.06 3.33 19.60
N ARG A 73 8.60 4.34 18.90
CA ARG A 73 9.56 5.32 19.47
C ARG A 73 8.97 6.08 20.66
N ALA A 74 7.69 6.45 20.59
CA ALA A 74 6.98 7.13 21.67
C ALA A 74 6.55 6.19 22.82
N GLY A 75 6.82 4.88 22.71
CA GLY A 75 6.46 3.90 23.73
C GLY A 75 4.96 3.56 23.80
N LEU A 76 4.15 4.01 22.84
CA LEU A 76 2.69 3.82 22.85
C LEU A 76 2.28 2.35 22.76
N HIS A 77 3.05 1.56 22.01
CA HIS A 77 2.86 0.11 21.86
C HIS A 77 2.81 -0.65 23.20
N SER A 78 3.53 -0.19 24.22
CA SER A 78 3.56 -0.82 25.56
C SER A 78 2.33 -0.50 26.41
N ARG A 79 1.62 0.58 26.08
CA ARG A 79 0.44 1.08 26.82
C ARG A 79 -0.88 0.73 26.13
N LEU A 80 -0.81 0.06 24.98
CA LEU A 80 -1.99 -0.34 24.22
C LEU A 80 -2.75 -1.44 24.98
N ARG A 81 -4.04 -1.19 25.20
CA ARG A 81 -4.96 -2.09 25.88
C ARG A 81 -5.81 -2.81 24.84
N ALA A 82 -5.48 -4.07 24.54
CA ALA A 82 -6.23 -4.91 23.63
C ALA A 82 -6.58 -6.24 24.29
N GLY A 83 -7.79 -6.75 24.05
CA GLY A 83 -8.21 -8.08 24.52
C GLY A 83 -7.86 -9.21 23.54
N ALA A 84 -7.54 -8.88 22.29
CA ALA A 84 -7.18 -9.85 21.27
C ALA A 84 -5.66 -10.11 21.30
N GLY A 85 -5.25 -11.28 21.79
CA GLY A 85 -3.83 -11.66 21.88
C GLY A 85 -3.09 -11.64 20.54
N SER A 86 -3.79 -11.88 19.42
CA SER A 86 -3.23 -11.81 18.07
C SER A 86 -2.77 -10.40 17.67
N LEU A 87 -3.51 -9.35 18.06
CA LEU A 87 -3.14 -7.96 17.82
C LEU A 87 -1.93 -7.58 18.67
N THR A 88 -1.96 -7.87 19.97
CA THR A 88 -0.85 -7.59 20.88
C THR A 88 0.43 -8.27 20.39
N ALA A 89 0.36 -9.54 19.98
CA ALA A 89 1.50 -10.26 19.42
C ALA A 89 1.99 -9.65 18.10
N ALA A 90 1.11 -9.12 17.25
CA ALA A 90 1.51 -8.44 16.02
C ALA A 90 2.24 -7.13 16.31
N VAL A 91 1.72 -6.32 17.23
CA VAL A 91 2.34 -5.07 17.67
C VAL A 91 3.70 -5.32 18.31
N GLN A 92 3.81 -6.33 19.17
CA GLN A 92 5.07 -6.72 19.82
C GLN A 92 6.12 -7.20 18.80
N ARG A 93 5.73 -8.03 17.83
CA ARG A 93 6.63 -8.47 16.75
C ARG A 93 7.17 -7.29 15.94
N PHE A 94 6.30 -6.34 15.60
CA PHE A 94 6.72 -5.14 14.90
C PHE A 94 7.68 -4.29 15.76
N ALA A 95 7.35 -4.09 17.04
CA ALA A 95 8.19 -3.31 17.96
C ALA A 95 9.57 -3.94 18.13
N ALA A 96 9.65 -5.26 18.29
CA ALA A 96 10.91 -5.98 18.40
C ALA A 96 11.75 -5.87 17.11
N ALA A 97 11.13 -6.06 15.94
CA ALA A 97 11.79 -5.90 14.66
C ALA A 97 12.32 -4.47 14.45
N TYR A 98 11.52 -3.45 14.82
CA TYR A 98 11.91 -2.05 14.76
C TYR A 98 13.08 -1.73 15.68
N GLN A 99 13.05 -2.22 16.92
CA GLN A 99 14.14 -2.01 17.88
C GLN A 99 15.43 -2.71 17.44
N ALA A 100 15.35 -3.94 16.94
CA ALA A 100 16.50 -4.67 16.41
C ALA A 100 17.13 -3.93 15.20
N ALA A 101 16.30 -3.47 14.26
CA ALA A 101 16.75 -2.70 13.12
C ALA A 101 17.38 -1.36 13.55
N ARG A 102 16.84 -0.70 14.57
CA ARG A 102 17.41 0.53 15.15
C ARG A 102 18.69 0.31 15.93
N ALA A 103 18.89 -0.87 16.52
CA ALA A 103 20.14 -1.24 17.17
C ALA A 103 21.25 -1.56 16.14
N ALA A 104 20.86 -2.07 14.96
CA ALA A 104 21.78 -2.35 13.86
C ALA A 104 22.17 -1.08 13.07
N CYS A 105 21.27 -0.10 12.95
CA CYS A 105 21.55 1.19 12.33
C CYS A 105 22.26 2.13 13.33
N GLY A 106 23.28 2.86 12.85
CA GLY A 106 23.96 3.88 13.67
C GLY A 106 23.06 5.06 14.05
N PRO A 107 23.47 5.88 15.05
CA PRO A 107 22.70 7.06 15.46
C PRO A 107 22.49 8.02 14.29
N GLY A 108 21.24 8.32 13.97
CA GLY A 108 20.86 9.29 12.91
C GLY A 108 20.36 8.69 11.60
N GLN A 109 20.37 7.36 11.43
CA GLN A 109 19.78 6.72 10.24
C GLN A 109 18.29 6.39 10.43
N GLU A 110 17.50 6.65 9.38
CA GLU A 110 16.09 6.25 9.35
C GLU A 110 15.96 4.74 9.19
N VAL A 111 15.13 4.14 10.03
CA VAL A 111 14.87 2.71 10.06
C VAL A 111 13.52 2.45 9.41
N GLU A 112 13.54 1.93 8.20
CA GLU A 112 12.32 1.50 7.52
C GLU A 112 12.04 0.03 7.83
N VAL A 113 11.05 -0.22 8.69
CA VAL A 113 10.51 -1.57 8.89
C VAL A 113 9.19 -1.68 8.16
N THR A 114 9.16 -2.51 7.11
CA THR A 114 7.94 -2.75 6.35
C THR A 114 6.92 -3.49 7.21
N THR A 115 5.71 -2.92 7.33
CA THR A 115 4.61 -3.58 8.04
C THR A 115 4.17 -4.84 7.30
N ALA A 116 3.51 -5.77 8.02
CA ALA A 116 2.92 -6.96 7.40
C ALA A 116 1.92 -6.61 6.28
N GLU A 117 1.25 -5.46 6.37
CA GLU A 117 0.39 -4.93 5.30
C GLU A 117 1.18 -4.42 4.10
N GLY A 118 2.29 -3.73 4.32
CA GLY A 118 3.23 -3.36 3.26
C GLY A 118 3.69 -4.58 2.48
N LEU A 119 4.10 -5.65 3.18
CA LEU A 119 4.49 -6.91 2.56
C LEU A 119 3.35 -7.56 1.75
N ARG A 120 2.11 -7.50 2.25
CA ARG A 120 0.92 -8.04 1.56
C ARG A 120 0.57 -7.22 0.31
N LYS A 121 0.65 -5.89 0.38
CA LYS A 121 0.42 -4.99 -0.76
C LYS A 121 1.49 -5.20 -1.83
N SER A 122 2.77 -5.25 -1.46
CA SER A 122 3.87 -5.53 -2.39
C SER A 122 3.73 -6.90 -3.04
N ARG A 123 3.40 -7.97 -2.27
CA ARG A 123 3.14 -9.30 -2.84
C ARG A 123 1.93 -9.34 -3.78
N ARG A 124 0.86 -8.59 -3.50
CA ARG A 124 -0.31 -8.49 -4.38
C ARG A 124 0.01 -7.75 -5.67
N ALA A 125 0.74 -6.65 -5.59
CA ALA A 125 1.20 -5.87 -6.75
C ALA A 125 2.13 -6.70 -7.64
N GLU A 126 3.08 -7.44 -7.05
CA GLU A 126 3.98 -8.34 -7.78
C GLU A 126 3.22 -9.44 -8.52
N LYS A 127 2.23 -10.08 -7.86
CA LYS A 127 1.36 -11.08 -8.48
C LYS A 127 0.56 -10.51 -9.64
N GLN A 128 0.00 -9.31 -9.51
CA GLN A 128 -0.75 -8.66 -10.59
C GLN A 128 0.16 -8.29 -11.77
N LYS A 129 1.39 -7.81 -11.50
CA LYS A 129 2.38 -7.51 -12.54
C LYS A 129 2.83 -8.77 -13.29
N GLN A 130 3.03 -9.88 -12.59
CA GLN A 130 3.33 -11.18 -13.20
C GLN A 130 2.17 -11.70 -14.06
N GLN A 131 0.92 -11.58 -13.58
CA GLN A 131 -0.25 -11.96 -14.38
C GLN A 131 -0.39 -11.12 -15.65
N ARG A 132 -0.20 -9.80 -15.58
CA ARG A 132 -0.23 -8.91 -16.76
C ARG A 132 0.87 -9.27 -17.77
N ARG A 133 2.09 -9.56 -17.31
CA ARG A 133 3.21 -10.00 -18.16
C ARG A 133 2.90 -11.34 -18.86
N GLN A 134 2.31 -12.30 -18.16
CA GLN A 134 1.92 -13.58 -18.74
C GLN A 134 0.81 -13.43 -19.79
N GLN A 135 -0.19 -12.58 -19.54
CA GLN A 135 -1.26 -12.29 -20.51
C GLN A 135 -0.72 -11.61 -21.78
N GLN A 136 0.18 -10.64 -21.64
CA GLN A 136 0.82 -9.98 -22.79
C GLN A 136 1.64 -10.98 -23.62
N GLN A 137 2.44 -11.84 -22.99
CA GLN A 137 3.22 -12.86 -23.71
C GLN A 137 2.32 -13.89 -24.44
N GLN A 138 1.16 -14.24 -23.88
CA GLN A 138 0.20 -15.12 -24.56
C GLN A 138 -0.49 -14.44 -25.75
N GLN A 139 -0.78 -13.15 -25.66
CA GLN A 139 -1.33 -12.37 -26.78
C GLN A 139 -0.33 -12.19 -27.91
N SER A 140 0.95 -11.90 -27.60
CA SER A 140 2.02 -11.83 -28.59
C SER A 140 2.21 -13.17 -29.32
N LYS A 141 2.23 -14.29 -28.59
CA LYS A 141 2.33 -15.64 -29.17
C LYS A 141 1.11 -16.05 -30.02
N LYS A 142 -0.08 -15.53 -29.71
CA LYS A 142 -1.28 -15.74 -30.56
C LYS A 142 -1.23 -14.91 -31.84
N LYS A 143 -0.72 -13.67 -31.77
CA LYS A 143 -0.58 -12.78 -32.93
C LYS A 143 0.46 -13.29 -33.93
N ASP A 144 1.61 -13.77 -33.44
CA ASP A 144 2.64 -14.39 -34.30
C ASP A 144 2.17 -15.71 -34.95
N LYS A 145 1.16 -16.37 -34.37
CA LYS A 145 0.58 -17.60 -34.94
C LYS A 145 -0.49 -17.31 -35.97
N SER A 146 -1.25 -16.21 -35.86
CA SER A 146 -2.25 -15.81 -36.85
C SER A 146 -1.65 -15.21 -38.13
N ASP A 147 -0.47 -14.57 -38.06
CA ASP A 147 0.20 -14.02 -39.25
C ASP A 147 0.86 -15.10 -40.14
N LYS A 148 1.00 -16.35 -39.64
CA LYS A 148 1.54 -17.47 -40.42
C LYS A 148 0.51 -18.28 -41.21
N ASP A 149 -0.79 -18.08 -40.94
CA ASP A 149 -1.89 -18.87 -41.54
C ASP A 149 -2.78 -18.01 -42.47
N ALA A 150 -2.22 -16.99 -43.13
CA ALA A 150 -2.94 -16.23 -44.16
C ALA A 150 -3.02 -17.06 -45.47
N PRO A 151 -4.23 -17.34 -46.03
CA PRO A 151 -4.36 -18.03 -47.31
C PRO A 151 -3.84 -17.14 -48.45
N GLN A 152 -2.90 -17.64 -49.25
CA GLN A 152 -2.53 -17.01 -50.53
C GLN A 152 -3.75 -17.12 -51.49
N GLU A 153 -4.24 -15.98 -51.98
CA GLU A 153 -5.25 -15.94 -53.03
C GLU A 153 -4.76 -16.64 -54.31
N PRO A 154 -5.57 -17.48 -54.98
CA PRO A 154 -5.23 -17.98 -56.31
C PRO A 154 -5.54 -16.91 -57.36
N GLN A 155 -4.51 -16.23 -57.87
CA GLN A 155 -4.58 -15.41 -59.09
C GLN A 155 -4.70 -16.30 -60.33
N GLN A 156 -5.88 -16.84 -60.61
CA GLN A 156 -6.17 -17.45 -61.92
C GLN A 156 -7.66 -17.30 -62.25
N GLN A 157 -8.08 -16.14 -62.79
CA GLN A 157 -9.36 -16.09 -63.55
C GLN A 157 -9.60 -14.85 -64.43
N GLN A 158 -8.59 -14.06 -64.81
CA GLN A 158 -8.83 -12.83 -65.60
C GLN A 158 -8.33 -12.84 -67.06
N GLU A 159 -7.89 -13.96 -67.61
CA GLU A 159 -7.33 -14.02 -68.96
C GLU A 159 -8.19 -14.72 -70.03
N GLN A 160 -9.43 -15.14 -69.73
CA GLN A 160 -10.28 -15.86 -70.70
C GLN A 160 -11.44 -15.05 -71.33
N GLN A 161 -11.58 -13.76 -71.08
CA GLN A 161 -12.67 -12.96 -71.69
C GLN A 161 -12.26 -12.09 -72.90
N GLN A 162 -11.06 -12.25 -73.47
CA GLN A 162 -10.68 -11.51 -74.69
C GLN A 162 -10.59 -12.35 -75.98
N GLN A 163 -11.03 -13.62 -75.97
CA GLN A 163 -10.99 -14.47 -77.19
C GLN A 163 -12.35 -14.97 -77.70
N GLN A 164 -13.48 -14.41 -77.27
CA GLN A 164 -14.77 -14.70 -77.92
C GLN A 164 -15.58 -13.42 -78.10
N GLY A 165 -15.41 -12.82 -79.27
CA GLY A 165 -16.14 -11.66 -79.77
C GLY A 165 -15.84 -11.52 -81.25
N ALA A 166 -16.29 -12.51 -82.02
CA ALA A 166 -16.44 -12.43 -83.47
C ALA A 166 -17.75 -11.73 -83.81
#